data_AF-A0A511QJU8-F1
#
_entry.id   AF-A0A511QJU8-F1
#
_cell.length_a   1.000
_cell.length_b   1.000
_cell.length_c   1.000
_cell.angle_alpha   90.00
_cell.angle_beta   90.00
_cell.angle_gamma   90.00
#
_symmetry.space_group_name_H-M   'P 1'
#
loop_
_entity.id
_entity.type
_entity.pdbx_description
1 polymer ?
#
loop_
_entity_poly.entity_id
_entity_poly.type
_entity_poly.pdbx_seq_one_letter_code
_entity_poly.pdbx_strand_id
1 'polypeptide(L)'
;MTESLDKRYQVMTENSSELHQQFFKKSHELVFSQLGLTAREHDMMALFLSRLHKEHWTDFLEKRDIHAPRYTFSSDVLKEWFGLSSKQLYPTLRPVADRLSSRKVGVNNDKDKEFDFIPLFARVKYQKGELSIVPNSELINAYIDYSAGHAQINHRAFRGLKSEHSKRLYTLLSRFKDKGTLHPQSIETLHGLYGLLDEKGKLLKTSYGQNKVFIDRCIKKPIKEMMECIEVSKELEFYTDAESGNVGFAPVMRGRRMVAIQFLYRWKTNIGKAELEARKALEQEEVPDNPMLILAREAWHIVMSWPIKGSLNEKHDLALQSVELGIITMPSDMPLDATFMAKLACAREV
;
A
#
# COMPACT_ATOMS: atom_id res chain seq x y z
N MET A 1 -22.52 25.85 14.85
CA MET A 1 -22.34 25.21 16.17
C MET A 1 -20.89 24.74 16.29
N THR A 2 -20.15 25.45 17.15
CA THR A 2 -18.84 25.16 17.78
C THR A 2 -17.68 24.68 16.91
N GLU A 3 -16.98 25.61 16.24
CA GLU A 3 -15.61 25.42 15.72
C GLU A 3 -14.53 25.53 16.82
N SER A 4 -14.86 25.97 18.05
CA SER A 4 -13.88 26.33 19.09
C SER A 4 -13.52 25.24 20.12
N LEU A 5 -13.77 23.96 19.84
CA LEU A 5 -13.52 22.86 20.79
C LEU A 5 -12.72 21.69 20.22
N ASP A 6 -12.32 21.73 18.94
CA ASP A 6 -11.46 20.67 18.42
C ASP A 6 -10.01 20.91 18.85
N LYS A 7 -9.61 20.24 19.94
CA LYS A 7 -8.27 20.35 20.53
C LYS A 7 -7.19 19.54 19.79
N ARG A 8 -7.55 18.82 18.71
CA ARG A 8 -6.59 18.06 17.90
C ARG A 8 -5.46 18.96 17.42
N TYR A 9 -4.24 18.44 17.44
CA TYR A 9 -3.13 19.03 16.71
C TYR A 9 -3.51 19.26 15.23
N GLN A 10 -3.32 20.49 14.75
CA GLN A 10 -3.73 20.92 13.41
C GLN A 10 -2.51 21.02 12.49
N VAL A 11 -2.51 20.24 11.41
CA VAL A 11 -1.51 20.30 10.34
C VAL A 11 -2.14 21.01 9.15
N MET A 12 -1.88 22.31 9.03
CA MET A 12 -2.34 23.09 7.88
C MET A 12 -1.39 22.94 6.70
N THR A 13 -1.95 23.03 5.50
CA THR A 13 -1.20 23.08 4.25
C THR A 13 -1.86 24.15 3.39
N GLU A 14 -1.25 25.33 3.40
CA GLU A 14 -1.75 26.50 2.69
C GLU A 14 -1.16 26.58 1.28
N ASN A 15 0.08 26.09 1.12
CA ASN A 15 0.83 26.09 -0.13
C ASN A 15 1.29 24.69 -0.54
N SER A 16 1.23 24.39 -1.83
CA SER A 16 1.70 23.12 -2.41
C SER A 16 3.19 22.86 -2.18
N SER A 17 3.99 23.90 -1.90
CA SER A 17 5.40 23.76 -1.53
C SER A 17 5.63 23.02 -0.22
N GLU A 18 4.63 22.98 0.67
CA GLU A 18 4.64 22.25 1.94
C GLU A 18 4.40 20.75 1.77
N LEU A 19 3.94 20.32 0.59
CA LEU A 19 3.84 18.91 0.24
C LEU A 19 5.22 18.39 -0.16
N HIS A 20 5.54 17.15 0.22
CA HIS A 20 6.81 16.55 -0.15
C HIS A 20 6.97 16.53 -1.68
N GLN A 21 7.92 17.32 -2.20
CA GLN A 21 7.91 17.77 -3.59
C GLN A 21 8.27 16.69 -4.63
N GLN A 22 8.65 15.50 -4.18
CA GLN A 22 9.08 14.43 -5.09
C GLN A 22 8.30 13.13 -4.90
N PHE A 23 8.02 12.73 -3.66
CA PHE A 23 7.39 11.44 -3.38
C PHE A 23 6.49 11.46 -2.15
N PHE A 24 5.59 10.48 -2.06
CA PHE A 24 4.91 10.12 -0.82
C PHE A 24 5.24 8.67 -0.46
N LYS A 25 5.16 8.35 0.83
CA LYS A 25 5.39 7.00 1.33
C LYS A 25 4.06 6.28 1.53
N LYS A 26 4.02 5.01 1.15
CA LYS A 26 2.92 4.10 1.49
C LYS A 26 3.53 2.89 2.18
N SER A 27 3.14 2.66 3.43
CA SER A 27 3.63 1.50 4.20
C SER A 27 3.32 0.19 3.51
N HIS A 28 4.01 -0.87 3.91
CA HIS A 28 3.71 -2.23 3.49
C HIS A 28 2.21 -2.53 3.63
N GLU A 29 1.65 -2.33 4.82
CA GLU A 29 0.25 -2.65 5.13
C GLU A 29 -0.71 -1.92 4.19
N LEU A 30 -0.48 -0.63 3.93
CA LEU A 30 -1.33 0.13 3.00
C LEU A 30 -1.14 -0.29 1.54
N VAL A 31 0.08 -0.66 1.11
CA VAL A 31 0.32 -1.14 -0.27
C VAL A 31 -0.44 -2.43 -0.55
N PHE A 32 -0.43 -3.37 0.40
CA PHE A 32 -0.99 -4.71 0.26
C PHE A 32 -2.43 -4.84 0.78
N SER A 33 -2.95 -3.81 1.45
CA SER A 33 -4.37 -3.72 1.78
C SER A 33 -5.22 -3.88 0.52
N GLN A 34 -6.22 -4.75 0.57
CA GLN A 34 -7.11 -5.07 -0.56
C GLN A 34 -8.12 -3.94 -0.85
N LEU A 35 -7.75 -2.69 -0.55
CA LEU A 35 -8.61 -1.53 -0.68
C LEU A 35 -8.98 -1.30 -2.13
N GLY A 36 -10.27 -1.38 -2.48
CA GLY A 36 -10.82 -1.06 -3.80
C GLY A 36 -10.98 0.44 -4.10
N LEU A 37 -9.92 1.24 -3.96
CA LEU A 37 -9.91 2.67 -4.29
C LEU A 37 -10.07 2.96 -5.79
N THR A 38 -10.83 4.01 -6.10
CA THR A 38 -10.89 4.64 -7.44
C THR A 38 -9.66 5.52 -7.70
N ALA A 39 -9.43 5.93 -8.96
CA ALA A 39 -8.29 6.79 -9.30
C ALA A 39 -8.25 8.11 -8.49
N ARG A 40 -9.40 8.74 -8.26
CA ARG A 40 -9.49 9.98 -7.47
C ARG A 40 -9.37 9.75 -5.96
N GLU A 41 -9.82 8.60 -5.46
CA GLU A 41 -9.57 8.20 -4.07
C GLU A 41 -8.08 7.96 -3.83
N HIS A 42 -7.40 7.33 -4.80
CA HIS A 42 -5.94 7.22 -4.79
C HIS A 42 -5.25 8.59 -4.75
N ASP A 43 -5.70 9.57 -5.55
CA ASP A 43 -5.14 10.93 -5.53
C ASP A 43 -5.36 11.64 -4.18
N MET A 44 -6.53 11.48 -3.56
CA MET A 44 -6.83 12.05 -2.24
C MET A 44 -6.02 11.38 -1.13
N MET A 45 -5.88 10.05 -1.18
CA MET A 45 -5.00 9.31 -0.27
C MET A 45 -3.54 9.77 -0.44
N ALA A 46 -3.07 9.96 -1.68
CA ALA A 46 -1.72 10.43 -1.95
C ALA A 46 -1.48 11.87 -1.44
N LEU A 47 -2.48 12.75 -1.51
CA LEU A 47 -2.41 14.09 -0.91
C LEU A 47 -2.26 14.03 0.62
N PHE A 48 -3.03 13.16 1.27
CA PHE A 48 -2.89 12.95 2.70
C PHE A 48 -1.50 12.42 3.06
N LEU A 49 -1.05 11.37 2.36
CA LEU A 49 0.26 10.74 2.60
C LEU A 49 1.44 11.66 2.29
N SER A 50 1.30 12.64 1.39
CA SER A 50 2.38 13.58 1.06
C SER A 50 2.63 14.64 2.14
N ARG A 51 1.70 14.80 3.08
CA ARG A 51 1.85 15.68 4.25
C ARG A 51 2.01 14.89 5.56
N LEU A 52 1.87 13.57 5.53
CA LEU A 52 1.95 12.71 6.70
C LEU A 52 3.41 12.58 7.18
N HIS A 53 3.69 13.03 8.40
CA HIS A 53 4.98 12.90 9.07
C HIS A 53 4.79 12.37 10.49
N LYS A 54 5.74 11.54 10.95
CA LYS A 54 5.75 10.95 12.29
C LYS A 54 5.70 12.00 13.40
N GLU A 55 6.40 13.13 13.19
CA GLU A 55 6.43 14.26 14.14
C GLU A 55 5.05 14.85 14.44
N HIS A 56 4.11 14.78 13.50
CA HIS A 56 2.74 15.28 13.73
C HIS A 56 1.97 14.40 14.73
N TRP A 57 2.47 13.20 15.02
CA TRP A 57 1.86 12.22 15.91
C TRP A 57 2.57 12.11 17.26
N THR A 58 3.65 12.87 17.50
CA THR A 58 4.48 12.76 18.72
C THR A 58 3.65 12.84 19.99
N ASP A 59 2.76 13.83 20.12
CA ASP A 59 1.93 14.00 21.32
C ASP A 59 0.95 12.84 21.53
N PHE A 60 0.42 12.27 20.44
CA PHE A 60 -0.45 11.11 20.50
C PHE A 60 0.34 9.85 20.91
N LEU A 61 1.52 9.63 20.31
CA LEU A 61 2.40 8.50 20.60
C LEU A 61 2.93 8.52 22.04
N GLU A 62 3.28 9.70 22.55
CA GLU A 62 3.73 9.92 23.92
C GLU A 62 2.58 10.00 24.93
N LYS A 63 1.33 9.78 24.50
CA LYS A 63 0.12 9.82 25.32
C LYS A 63 -0.12 11.16 26.02
N ARG A 64 0.42 12.26 25.46
CA ARG A 64 0.16 13.64 25.89
C ARG A 64 -1.17 14.16 25.33
N ASP A 65 -1.59 13.65 24.18
CA ASP A 65 -2.90 13.87 23.58
C ASP A 65 -3.58 12.52 23.30
N ILE A 66 -4.91 12.50 23.36
CA ILE A 66 -5.75 11.34 23.05
C ILE A 66 -6.28 11.38 21.62
N HIS A 67 -6.07 12.48 20.88
CA HIS A 67 -6.60 12.65 19.55
C HIS A 67 -5.54 12.55 18.45
N ALA A 68 -5.87 11.82 17.39
CA ALA A 68 -5.09 11.83 16.16
C ALA A 68 -5.07 13.23 15.53
N PRO A 69 -3.96 13.64 14.89
CA PRO A 69 -3.82 14.94 14.26
C PRO A 69 -4.82 15.12 13.11
N ARG A 70 -5.22 16.38 12.87
CA ARG A 70 -6.04 16.75 11.72
C ARG A 70 -5.17 17.39 10.64
N TYR A 71 -5.31 16.92 9.41
CA TYR A 71 -4.66 17.50 8.23
C TYR A 71 -5.68 18.32 7.45
N THR A 72 -5.42 19.59 7.18
CA THR A 72 -6.31 20.44 6.37
C THR A 72 -5.55 21.03 5.19
N PHE A 73 -6.15 20.93 4.02
CA PHE A 73 -5.60 21.41 2.75
C PHE A 73 -6.45 22.57 2.22
N SER A 74 -5.78 23.68 1.90
CA SER A 74 -6.43 24.89 1.39
C SER A 74 -7.01 24.68 -0.01
N SER A 75 -7.90 25.58 -0.43
CA SER A 75 -8.46 25.53 -1.78
C SER A 75 -7.39 25.62 -2.87
N ASP A 76 -6.28 26.33 -2.63
CA ASP A 76 -5.23 26.50 -3.63
C ASP A 76 -4.44 25.20 -3.82
N VAL A 77 -4.06 24.56 -2.71
CA VAL A 77 -3.42 23.23 -2.74
C VAL A 77 -4.30 22.22 -3.46
N LEU A 78 -5.60 22.20 -3.16
CA LEU A 78 -6.51 21.24 -3.77
C LEU A 78 -6.69 21.48 -5.28
N LYS A 79 -6.80 22.74 -5.72
CA LYS A 79 -6.91 23.07 -7.14
C LYS A 79 -5.68 22.60 -7.92
N GLU A 80 -4.49 22.87 -7.39
CA GLU A 80 -3.23 22.44 -8.00
C GLU A 80 -3.08 20.91 -7.98
N TRP A 81 -3.39 20.28 -6.83
CA TRP A 81 -3.22 18.84 -6.68
C TRP A 81 -4.09 18.05 -7.65
N PHE A 82 -5.36 18.44 -7.79
CA PHE A 82 -6.34 17.72 -8.62
C PHE A 82 -6.46 18.26 -10.04
N GLY A 83 -5.83 19.40 -10.36
CA GLY A 83 -5.95 20.08 -11.65
C GLY A 83 -7.36 20.60 -11.90
N LEU A 84 -8.00 21.20 -10.88
CA LEU A 84 -9.40 21.63 -10.91
C LEU A 84 -9.53 23.14 -10.74
N SER A 85 -10.59 23.71 -11.32
CA SER A 85 -11.02 25.07 -10.98
C SER A 85 -11.81 25.10 -9.67
N SER A 86 -11.95 26.29 -9.04
CA SER A 86 -12.74 26.46 -7.81
C SER A 86 -14.18 25.94 -7.95
N LYS A 87 -14.81 26.13 -9.12
CA LYS A 87 -16.18 25.68 -9.40
C LYS A 87 -16.32 24.15 -9.42
N GLN A 88 -15.26 23.45 -9.83
CA GLN A 88 -15.24 21.99 -9.95
C GLN A 88 -14.81 21.30 -8.65
N LEU A 89 -14.24 22.05 -7.70
CA LEU A 89 -13.60 21.49 -6.52
C LEU A 89 -14.59 20.71 -5.65
N TYR A 90 -15.63 21.38 -5.14
CA TYR A 90 -16.65 20.75 -4.32
C TYR A 90 -17.36 19.55 -4.98
N PRO A 91 -17.94 19.67 -6.20
CA PRO A 91 -18.65 18.56 -6.82
C PRO A 91 -17.75 17.37 -7.13
N THR A 92 -16.45 17.59 -7.35
CA THR A 92 -15.48 16.51 -7.56
C THR A 92 -15.05 15.85 -6.25
N LEU A 93 -14.73 16.64 -5.22
CA LEU A 93 -14.20 16.11 -3.96
C LEU A 93 -15.26 15.46 -3.09
N ARG A 94 -16.52 15.95 -3.09
CA ARG A 94 -17.58 15.39 -2.26
C ARG A 94 -17.78 13.87 -2.43
N PRO A 95 -18.04 13.34 -3.64
CA PRO A 95 -18.25 11.90 -3.81
C PRO A 95 -16.99 11.06 -3.54
N VAL A 96 -15.81 11.67 -3.70
CA VAL A 96 -14.52 11.01 -3.38
C VAL A 96 -14.34 10.92 -1.87
N ALA A 97 -14.56 12.01 -1.15
CA ALA A 97 -14.47 12.08 0.31
C ALA A 97 -15.47 11.14 1.00
N ASP A 98 -16.71 11.11 0.50
CA ASP A 98 -17.76 10.22 1.00
C ASP A 98 -17.34 8.74 0.92
N ARG A 99 -16.98 8.26 -0.29
CA ARG A 99 -16.52 6.88 -0.47
C ARG A 99 -15.23 6.58 0.29
N LEU A 100 -14.28 7.52 0.31
CA LEU A 100 -13.00 7.32 0.99
C LEU A 100 -13.19 7.20 2.51
N SER A 101 -14.11 7.96 3.09
CA SER A 101 -14.44 7.90 4.52
C SER A 101 -15.03 6.55 4.95
N SER A 102 -15.64 5.81 4.03
CA SER A 102 -16.20 4.48 4.31
C SER A 102 -15.27 3.33 3.96
N ARG A 103 -14.06 3.58 3.43
CA ARG A 103 -13.10 2.52 3.10
C ARG A 103 -12.50 1.94 4.36
N LYS A 104 -12.50 0.61 4.46
CA LYS A 104 -11.95 -0.13 5.60
C LYS A 104 -10.82 -1.04 5.16
N VAL A 105 -9.80 -1.16 6.00
CA VAL A 105 -8.79 -2.22 5.92
C VAL A 105 -9.25 -3.31 6.89
N GLY A 106 -9.14 -4.57 6.50
CA GLY A 106 -9.63 -5.65 7.35
C GLY A 106 -9.59 -7.00 6.68
N VAL A 107 -9.70 -8.04 7.50
CA VAL A 107 -9.79 -9.44 7.08
C VAL A 107 -11.05 -10.02 7.69
N ASN A 108 -11.79 -10.75 6.87
CA ASN A 108 -12.90 -11.58 7.33
C ASN A 108 -12.46 -13.04 7.26
N ASN A 109 -12.66 -13.76 8.35
CA ASN A 109 -12.47 -15.19 8.45
C ASN A 109 -13.80 -15.84 8.84
N ASP A 110 -14.64 -16.10 7.83
CA ASP A 110 -15.94 -16.75 8.02
C ASP A 110 -15.82 -18.17 8.63
N LYS A 111 -14.66 -18.84 8.51
CA LYS A 111 -14.44 -20.18 9.09
C LYS A 111 -14.34 -20.11 10.61
N ASP A 112 -13.55 -19.15 11.10
CA ASP A 112 -13.33 -18.94 12.52
C ASP A 112 -14.36 -17.96 13.13
N LYS A 113 -15.27 -17.44 12.29
CA LYS A 113 -16.33 -16.47 12.63
C LYS A 113 -15.77 -15.16 13.18
N GLU A 114 -14.62 -14.75 12.66
CA GLU A 114 -13.92 -13.54 13.07
C GLU A 114 -13.89 -12.53 11.94
N PHE A 115 -14.06 -11.27 12.29
CA PHE A 115 -13.91 -10.17 11.36
C PHE A 115 -13.32 -8.98 12.10
N ASP A 116 -12.40 -8.30 11.44
CA ASP A 116 -11.91 -7.01 11.89
C ASP A 116 -11.87 -6.05 10.70
N PHE A 117 -12.54 -4.91 10.83
CA PHE A 117 -12.65 -3.91 9.78
C PHE A 117 -12.46 -2.51 10.36
N ILE A 118 -11.32 -1.92 10.05
CA ILE A 118 -10.93 -0.63 10.58
C ILE A 118 -11.03 0.41 9.46
N PRO A 119 -11.87 1.46 9.60
CA PRO A 119 -11.97 2.51 8.60
C PRO A 119 -10.66 3.28 8.50
N LEU A 120 -10.28 3.71 7.29
CA LEU A 120 -9.07 4.51 7.05
C LEU A 120 -9.13 5.82 7.83
N PHE A 121 -10.22 6.56 7.68
CA PHE A 121 -10.33 7.90 8.22
C PHE A 121 -11.43 7.95 9.27
N ALA A 122 -11.08 8.40 10.47
CA ALA A 122 -12.07 8.73 11.50
C ALA A 122 -12.97 9.88 11.06
N ARG A 123 -12.45 10.80 10.22
CA ARG A 123 -13.24 11.90 9.67
C ARG A 123 -12.67 12.43 8.36
N VAL A 124 -13.53 12.68 7.38
CA VAL A 124 -13.23 13.51 6.21
C VAL A 124 -14.27 14.62 6.12
N LYS A 125 -13.84 15.87 5.98
CA LYS A 125 -14.73 17.04 6.00
C LYS A 125 -14.30 18.01 4.92
N TYR A 126 -15.25 18.59 4.20
CA TYR A 126 -14.99 19.73 3.33
C TYR A 126 -15.84 20.91 3.77
N GLN A 127 -15.23 22.08 3.98
CA GLN A 127 -15.93 23.29 4.40
C GLN A 127 -15.17 24.53 3.93
N LYS A 128 -15.89 25.55 3.44
CA LYS A 128 -15.32 26.86 3.07
C LYS A 128 -14.10 26.79 2.14
N GLY A 129 -14.02 25.80 1.25
CA GLY A 129 -12.90 25.64 0.33
C GLY A 129 -11.80 24.69 0.80
N GLU A 130 -11.87 24.21 2.04
CA GLU A 130 -10.83 23.40 2.67
C GLU A 130 -11.27 21.95 2.85
N LEU A 131 -10.34 21.01 2.64
CA LEU A 131 -10.51 19.59 2.92
C LEU A 131 -9.74 19.24 4.19
N SER A 132 -10.43 18.75 5.22
CA SER A 132 -9.84 18.22 6.44
C SER A 132 -9.96 16.70 6.52
N ILE A 133 -8.87 16.03 6.91
CA ILE A 133 -8.77 14.58 7.10
C ILE A 133 -8.26 14.31 8.51
N VAL A 134 -8.95 13.43 9.23
CA VAL A 134 -8.50 12.84 10.50
C VAL A 134 -8.29 11.35 10.25
N PRO A 135 -7.04 10.86 10.25
CA PRO A 135 -6.74 9.43 10.14
C PRO A 135 -7.30 8.66 11.34
N ASN A 136 -7.65 7.39 11.11
CA ASN A 136 -8.00 6.51 12.20
C ASN A 136 -6.72 6.09 12.95
N SER A 137 -6.67 6.39 14.26
CA SER A 137 -5.52 6.08 15.10
C SER A 137 -5.27 4.58 15.27
N GLU A 138 -6.27 3.73 15.06
CA GLU A 138 -6.09 2.27 15.09
C GLU A 138 -5.16 1.79 13.96
N LEU A 139 -5.07 2.55 12.87
CA LEU A 139 -4.19 2.29 11.73
C LEU A 139 -2.88 3.09 11.79
N ILE A 140 -2.46 3.55 12.97
CA ILE A 140 -1.25 4.38 13.12
C ILE A 140 -0.01 3.69 12.53
N ASN A 141 0.16 2.39 12.78
CA ASN A 141 1.29 1.63 12.21
C ASN A 141 1.21 1.61 10.68
N ALA A 142 0.03 1.38 10.12
CA ALA A 142 -0.18 1.47 8.68
C ALA A 142 0.16 2.85 8.11
N TYR A 143 0.00 3.93 8.88
CA TYR A 143 0.28 5.29 8.42
C TYR A 143 1.75 5.70 8.52
N ILE A 144 2.38 5.48 9.67
CA ILE A 144 3.70 6.07 9.97
C ILE A 144 4.79 5.05 10.25
N ASP A 145 4.46 3.75 10.40
CA ASP A 145 5.45 2.69 10.54
C ASP A 145 5.88 2.17 9.17
N TYR A 146 7.18 2.28 8.90
CA TYR A 146 7.82 1.85 7.66
C TYR A 146 8.81 0.71 7.88
N SER A 147 8.83 0.11 9.07
CA SER A 147 9.73 -0.98 9.46
C SER A 147 9.56 -2.24 8.59
N ALA A 148 8.34 -2.57 8.18
CA ALA A 148 8.05 -3.61 7.18
C ALA A 148 8.41 -3.23 5.73
N GLY A 149 9.07 -2.08 5.58
CA GLY A 149 9.37 -1.41 4.33
C GLY A 149 8.16 -0.66 3.77
N HIS A 150 8.44 0.17 2.77
CA HIS A 150 7.46 1.09 2.21
C HIS A 150 7.70 1.27 0.72
N ALA A 151 6.66 1.68 0.00
CA ALA A 151 6.78 2.17 -1.36
C ALA A 151 7.05 3.68 -1.34
N GLN A 152 8.14 4.10 -1.97
CA GLN A 152 8.43 5.51 -2.24
C GLN A 152 7.93 5.86 -3.65
N ILE A 153 6.83 6.60 -3.71
CA ILE A 153 6.03 6.77 -4.93
C ILE A 153 6.18 8.20 -5.43
N ASN A 154 6.67 8.40 -6.66
CA ASN A 154 6.81 9.73 -7.24
C ASN A 154 5.42 10.34 -7.46
N HIS A 155 5.14 11.48 -6.82
CA HIS A 155 3.80 12.03 -6.82
C HIS A 155 3.38 12.54 -8.21
N ARG A 156 4.32 13.03 -9.03
CA ARG A 156 4.03 13.56 -10.38
C ARG A 156 3.70 12.42 -11.33
N ALA A 157 4.53 11.38 -11.31
CA ALA A 157 4.29 10.14 -12.04
C ALA A 157 2.95 9.50 -11.65
N PHE A 158 2.70 9.38 -10.34
CA PHE A 158 1.46 8.80 -9.82
C PHE A 158 0.20 9.58 -10.23
N ARG A 159 0.23 10.92 -10.13
CA ARG A 159 -0.90 11.79 -10.54
C ARG A 159 -1.12 11.81 -12.05
N GLY A 160 -0.07 11.58 -12.86
CA GLY A 160 -0.16 11.48 -14.32
C GLY A 160 -0.94 10.25 -14.80
N LEU A 161 -1.04 9.21 -13.98
CA LEU A 161 -1.83 8.00 -14.26
C LEU A 161 -3.33 8.26 -14.00
N LYS A 162 -4.19 7.87 -14.93
CA LYS A 162 -5.64 8.12 -14.92
C LYS A 162 -6.44 6.94 -14.38
N SER A 163 -5.97 5.71 -14.62
CA SER A 163 -6.62 4.49 -14.17
C SER A 163 -6.24 4.12 -12.73
N GLU A 164 -7.19 3.62 -11.93
CA GLU A 164 -6.89 3.03 -10.63
C GLU A 164 -5.94 1.82 -10.75
N HIS A 165 -6.07 1.02 -11.81
CA HIS A 165 -5.22 -0.15 -12.02
C HIS A 165 -3.77 0.25 -12.29
N SER A 166 -3.55 1.35 -13.02
CA SER A 166 -2.20 1.90 -13.27
C SER A 166 -1.58 2.47 -12.01
N LYS A 167 -2.34 3.23 -11.22
CA LYS A 167 -1.88 3.73 -9.92
C LYS A 167 -1.49 2.60 -8.98
N ARG A 168 -2.26 1.50 -8.95
CA ARG A 168 -1.93 0.30 -8.16
C ARG A 168 -0.69 -0.40 -8.63
N LEU A 169 -0.60 -0.69 -9.94
CA LEU A 169 0.58 -1.34 -10.49
C LEU A 169 1.83 -0.52 -10.20
N TYR A 170 1.81 0.78 -10.50
CA TYR A 170 2.92 1.66 -10.22
C TYR A 170 3.30 1.72 -8.73
N THR A 171 2.30 1.71 -7.82
CA THR A 171 2.52 1.60 -6.37
C THR A 171 3.22 0.29 -6.01
N LEU A 172 2.73 -0.83 -6.53
CA LEU A 172 3.29 -2.17 -6.31
C LEU A 172 4.75 -2.24 -6.78
N LEU A 173 5.03 -1.79 -8.00
CA LEU A 173 6.39 -1.80 -8.55
C LEU A 173 7.33 -0.85 -7.78
N SER A 174 6.80 0.25 -7.25
CA SER A 174 7.56 1.22 -6.46
C SER A 174 8.03 0.66 -5.11
N ARG A 175 7.40 -0.39 -4.59
CA ARG A 175 7.86 -1.09 -3.37
C ARG A 175 9.18 -1.83 -3.57
N PHE A 176 9.48 -2.24 -4.81
CA PHE A 176 10.62 -3.09 -5.15
C PHE A 176 11.64 -2.36 -6.04
N LYS A 177 11.78 -1.03 -5.84
CA LYS A 177 12.74 -0.19 -6.56
C LYS A 177 14.18 -0.68 -6.42
N ASP A 178 14.59 -1.05 -5.20
CA ASP A 178 16.00 -1.30 -4.88
C ASP A 178 16.44 -2.75 -5.19
N LYS A 179 15.50 -3.71 -5.14
CA LYS A 179 15.78 -5.12 -5.45
C LYS A 179 15.67 -5.45 -6.94
N GLY A 180 15.14 -4.54 -7.76
CA GLY A 180 15.03 -4.66 -9.22
C GLY A 180 14.11 -5.77 -9.74
N THR A 181 13.55 -6.61 -8.86
CA THR A 181 12.69 -7.74 -9.22
C THR A 181 11.62 -7.95 -8.17
N LEU A 182 10.39 -8.19 -8.64
CA LEU A 182 9.26 -8.63 -7.84
C LEU A 182 9.08 -10.13 -8.11
N HIS A 183 9.00 -10.96 -7.07
CA HIS A 183 8.72 -12.38 -7.23
C HIS A 183 7.41 -12.62 -7.99
N PRO A 184 7.26 -13.75 -8.71
CA PRO A 184 6.05 -14.06 -9.43
C PRO A 184 4.82 -13.97 -8.51
N GLN A 185 3.80 -13.25 -8.95
CA GLN A 185 2.57 -13.05 -8.18
C GLN A 185 1.48 -13.96 -8.74
N SER A 186 0.81 -14.74 -7.87
CA SER A 186 -0.33 -15.56 -8.28
C SER A 186 -1.48 -14.67 -8.75
N ILE A 187 -2.32 -15.20 -9.65
CA ILE A 187 -3.51 -14.49 -10.12
C ILE A 187 -4.45 -14.19 -8.95
N GLU A 188 -4.57 -15.13 -8.01
CA GLU A 188 -5.38 -15.00 -6.81
C GLU A 188 -4.88 -13.85 -5.91
N THR A 189 -3.57 -13.78 -5.64
CA THR A 189 -2.98 -12.67 -4.87
C THR A 189 -3.19 -11.34 -5.58
N LEU A 190 -3.01 -11.30 -6.90
CA LEU A 190 -3.21 -10.09 -7.68
C LEU A 190 -4.67 -9.60 -7.64
N HIS A 191 -5.68 -10.49 -7.57
CA HIS A 191 -7.06 -10.05 -7.37
C HIS A 191 -7.23 -9.25 -6.08
N GLY A 192 -6.61 -9.70 -4.98
CA GLY A 192 -6.60 -8.98 -3.70
C GLY A 192 -5.88 -7.64 -3.82
N LEU A 193 -4.66 -7.62 -4.36
CA LEU A 193 -3.86 -6.39 -4.52
C LEU A 193 -4.55 -5.33 -5.41
N TYR A 194 -5.33 -5.79 -6.38
CA TYR A 194 -6.10 -4.90 -7.25
C TYR A 194 -7.44 -4.44 -6.62
N GLY A 195 -7.73 -4.86 -5.39
CA GLY A 195 -8.98 -4.54 -4.70
C GLY A 195 -10.20 -5.05 -5.46
N LEU A 196 -10.07 -6.21 -6.11
CA LEU A 196 -11.13 -6.82 -6.92
C LEU A 196 -11.99 -7.78 -6.09
N LEU A 197 -11.63 -8.00 -4.83
CA LEU A 197 -12.34 -8.87 -3.90
C LEU A 197 -13.27 -8.05 -2.99
N ASP A 198 -14.38 -8.65 -2.63
CA ASP A 198 -15.25 -8.17 -1.56
C ASP A 198 -14.71 -8.60 -0.20
N GLU A 199 -15.42 -8.20 0.86
CA GLU A 199 -15.07 -8.54 2.25
C GLU A 199 -15.08 -10.06 2.52
N LYS A 200 -15.64 -10.89 1.63
CA LYS A 200 -15.66 -12.36 1.74
C LYS A 200 -14.60 -13.02 0.86
N GLY A 201 -13.69 -12.24 0.27
CA GLY A 201 -12.66 -12.74 -0.64
C GLY A 201 -13.21 -13.17 -2.00
N LYS A 202 -14.44 -12.81 -2.36
CA LYS A 202 -15.04 -13.12 -3.66
C LYS A 202 -14.88 -11.95 -4.63
N LEU A 203 -14.70 -12.25 -5.90
CA LEU A 203 -14.60 -11.21 -6.94
C LEU A 203 -15.85 -10.31 -6.99
N LEU A 204 -15.65 -9.00 -6.84
CA LEU A 204 -16.65 -7.95 -7.01
C LEU A 204 -17.28 -8.00 -8.41
N LYS A 205 -16.49 -8.37 -9.43
CA LYS A 205 -16.96 -8.62 -10.79
C LYS A 205 -16.44 -9.97 -11.26
N THR A 206 -17.35 -10.92 -11.50
CA THR A 206 -17.04 -12.30 -11.91
C THR A 206 -16.22 -12.38 -13.20
N SER A 207 -16.30 -11.38 -14.08
CA SER A 207 -15.50 -11.31 -15.30
C SER A 207 -13.98 -11.35 -15.05
N TYR A 208 -13.51 -10.84 -13.91
CA TYR A 208 -12.08 -10.90 -13.55
C TYR A 208 -11.60 -12.32 -13.24
N GLY A 209 -12.50 -13.27 -12.98
CA GLY A 209 -12.13 -14.69 -12.84
C GLY A 209 -11.61 -15.29 -14.16
N GLN A 210 -11.84 -14.63 -15.29
CA GLN A 210 -11.22 -15.00 -16.55
C GLN A 210 -9.86 -14.32 -16.68
N ASN A 211 -8.77 -15.10 -16.65
CA ASN A 211 -7.40 -14.57 -16.76
C ASN A 211 -7.25 -13.61 -17.95
N LYS A 212 -7.84 -13.91 -19.12
CA LYS A 212 -7.76 -13.01 -20.29
C LYS A 212 -8.27 -11.60 -19.99
N VAL A 213 -9.40 -11.48 -19.27
CA VAL A 213 -10.01 -10.20 -18.92
C VAL A 213 -9.19 -9.48 -17.84
N PHE A 214 -8.75 -10.21 -16.82
CA PHE A 214 -7.89 -9.66 -15.76
C PHE A 214 -6.57 -9.13 -16.35
N ILE A 215 -5.87 -9.94 -17.14
CA ILE A 215 -4.61 -9.57 -17.78
C ILE A 215 -4.79 -8.34 -18.68
N ASP A 216 -5.84 -8.30 -19.51
CA ASP A 216 -6.09 -7.15 -20.39
C ASP A 216 -6.30 -5.86 -19.60
N ARG A 217 -7.19 -5.89 -18.60
CA ARG A 217 -7.66 -4.69 -17.88
C ARG A 217 -6.74 -4.23 -16.77
N CYS A 218 -6.13 -5.16 -16.04
CA CYS A 218 -5.36 -4.87 -14.84
C CYS A 218 -3.85 -4.90 -15.07
N ILE A 219 -3.37 -5.52 -16.15
CA ILE A 219 -1.93 -5.64 -16.43
C ILE A 219 -1.57 -4.92 -17.74
N LYS A 220 -2.07 -5.38 -18.90
CA LYS A 220 -1.70 -4.85 -20.22
C LYS A 220 -2.05 -3.38 -20.41
N LYS A 221 -3.30 -3.00 -20.17
CA LYS A 221 -3.76 -1.61 -20.29
C LYS A 221 -2.99 -0.67 -19.33
N PRO A 222 -2.81 -1.04 -18.05
CA PRO A 222 -1.97 -0.27 -17.13
C PRO A 222 -0.51 -0.12 -17.56
N ILE A 223 0.15 -1.19 -17.99
CA ILE A 223 1.53 -1.12 -18.49
C ILE A 223 1.61 -0.18 -19.69
N LYS A 224 0.67 -0.30 -20.64
CA LYS A 224 0.59 0.59 -21.80
C LYS A 224 0.44 2.06 -21.38
N GLU A 225 -0.49 2.37 -20.48
CA GLU A 225 -0.67 3.73 -19.97
C GLU A 225 0.59 4.25 -19.27
N MET A 226 1.25 3.42 -18.47
CA MET A 226 2.50 3.77 -17.79
C MET A 226 3.65 4.04 -18.77
N MET A 227 3.74 3.29 -19.86
CA MET A 227 4.72 3.54 -20.93
C MET A 227 4.42 4.83 -21.71
N GLU A 228 3.15 5.18 -21.90
CA GLU A 228 2.71 6.42 -22.57
C GLU A 228 2.80 7.65 -21.65
N CYS A 229 2.86 7.45 -20.34
CA CYS A 229 3.01 8.53 -19.37
C CYS A 229 4.45 9.06 -19.35
N ILE A 230 4.63 10.32 -19.72
CA ILE A 230 5.95 10.98 -19.79
C ILE A 230 6.68 10.93 -18.44
N GLU A 231 5.97 11.17 -17.34
CA GLU A 231 6.58 11.18 -16.01
C GLU A 231 7.03 9.78 -15.56
N VAL A 232 6.25 8.73 -15.88
CA VAL A 232 6.60 7.35 -15.52
C VAL A 232 7.72 6.81 -16.43
N SER A 233 7.64 7.03 -17.74
CA SER A 233 8.64 6.52 -18.70
C SER A 233 10.04 7.11 -18.54
N LYS A 234 10.18 8.25 -17.85
CA LYS A 234 11.48 8.82 -17.44
C LYS A 234 12.20 7.96 -16.39
N GLU A 235 11.45 7.26 -15.54
CA GLU A 235 12.00 6.55 -14.38
C GLU A 235 11.74 5.04 -14.42
N LEU A 236 10.83 4.54 -15.26
CA LEU A 236 10.45 3.14 -15.34
C LEU A 236 10.43 2.65 -16.79
N GLU A 237 11.00 1.47 -17.00
CA GLU A 237 11.05 0.77 -18.29
C GLU A 237 10.43 -0.61 -18.15
N PHE A 238 9.68 -1.06 -19.17
CA PHE A 238 9.11 -2.40 -19.24
C PHE A 238 9.80 -3.20 -20.35
N TYR A 239 10.03 -4.47 -20.10
CA TYR A 239 10.65 -5.38 -21.07
C TYR A 239 9.63 -6.27 -21.74
N THR A 240 9.91 -6.66 -22.98
CA THR A 240 9.10 -7.67 -23.68
C THR A 240 9.61 -9.06 -23.32
N ASP A 241 8.69 -9.93 -22.94
CA ASP A 241 8.95 -11.35 -22.77
C ASP A 241 9.26 -12.00 -24.13
N ALA A 242 10.41 -12.65 -24.25
CA ALA A 242 10.87 -13.23 -25.50
C ALA A 242 10.01 -14.41 -25.96
N GLU A 243 9.38 -15.14 -25.04
CA GLU A 243 8.59 -16.33 -25.35
C GLU A 243 7.16 -15.99 -25.75
N SER A 244 6.46 -15.18 -24.94
CA SER A 244 5.05 -14.88 -25.17
C SER A 244 4.80 -13.58 -25.95
N GLY A 245 5.83 -12.75 -26.14
CA GLY A 245 5.71 -11.42 -26.74
C GLY A 245 4.93 -10.42 -25.88
N ASN A 246 4.60 -10.77 -24.64
CA ASN A 246 3.91 -9.86 -23.72
C ASN A 246 4.86 -8.76 -23.24
N VAL A 247 4.37 -7.53 -23.18
CA VAL A 247 5.15 -6.39 -22.70
C VAL A 247 4.93 -6.20 -21.19
N GLY A 248 6.03 -6.12 -20.45
CA GLY A 248 6.10 -5.83 -19.03
C GLY A 248 5.77 -7.00 -18.10
N PHE A 249 5.49 -8.19 -18.63
CA PHE A 249 5.27 -9.39 -17.83
C PHE A 249 5.48 -10.70 -18.61
N ALA A 250 5.86 -11.76 -17.89
CA ALA A 250 5.90 -13.13 -18.39
C ALA A 250 4.88 -14.01 -17.62
N PRO A 251 4.14 -14.90 -18.32
CA PRO A 251 3.20 -15.79 -17.68
C PRO A 251 3.90 -17.00 -17.04
N VAL A 252 3.47 -17.37 -15.83
CA VAL A 252 3.88 -18.63 -15.19
C VAL A 252 2.75 -19.64 -15.35
N MET A 253 3.04 -20.74 -16.05
CA MET A 253 2.07 -21.73 -16.46
C MET A 253 2.12 -22.98 -15.57
N ARG A 254 0.95 -23.54 -15.24
CA ARG A 254 0.78 -24.90 -14.72
C ARG A 254 -0.05 -25.68 -15.73
N GLY A 255 0.63 -26.48 -16.55
CA GLY A 255 0.03 -27.06 -17.75
C GLY A 255 -0.44 -25.97 -18.72
N ARG A 256 -1.73 -26.00 -19.12
CA ARG A 256 -2.31 -24.98 -20.01
C ARG A 256 -2.85 -23.74 -19.29
N ARG A 257 -2.86 -23.73 -17.95
CA ARG A 257 -3.42 -22.63 -17.15
C ARG A 257 -2.31 -21.70 -16.67
N MET A 258 -2.48 -20.40 -16.88
CA MET A 258 -1.66 -19.38 -16.23
C MET A 258 -2.06 -19.28 -14.75
N VAL A 259 -1.08 -19.45 -13.85
CA VAL A 259 -1.29 -19.45 -12.39
C VAL A 259 -0.65 -18.25 -11.71
N ALA A 260 0.39 -17.68 -12.31
CA ALA A 260 1.07 -16.50 -11.80
C ALA A 260 1.64 -15.65 -12.94
N ILE A 261 2.12 -14.46 -12.59
CA ILE A 261 2.76 -13.51 -13.49
C ILE A 261 4.07 -13.06 -12.88
N GLN A 262 5.14 -13.10 -13.67
CA GLN A 262 6.40 -12.42 -13.37
C GLN A 262 6.37 -11.03 -14.03
N PHE A 263 6.51 -9.96 -13.26
CA PHE A 263 6.64 -8.62 -13.83
C PHE A 263 8.06 -8.39 -14.38
N LEU A 264 8.14 -7.77 -15.55
CA LEU A 264 9.38 -7.51 -16.29
C LEU A 264 9.58 -6.01 -16.46
N TYR A 265 10.35 -5.40 -15.56
CA TYR A 265 10.57 -3.96 -15.54
C TYR A 265 11.92 -3.59 -14.93
N ARG A 266 12.36 -2.36 -15.14
CA ARG A 266 13.54 -1.77 -14.48
C ARG A 266 13.31 -0.30 -14.21
N TRP A 267 13.78 0.15 -13.05
CA TRP A 267 13.87 1.58 -12.73
C TRP A 267 15.11 2.20 -13.38
N LYS A 268 14.91 3.25 -14.17
CA LYS A 268 15.98 4.04 -14.80
C LYS A 268 16.67 4.85 -13.71
N THR A 269 17.97 4.67 -13.57
CA THR A 269 18.82 5.05 -12.43
C THR A 269 19.03 6.56 -12.20
N ASN A 270 18.10 7.42 -12.61
CA ASN A 270 18.12 8.85 -12.27
C ASN A 270 17.25 9.15 -11.04
N ILE A 271 17.48 8.37 -9.97
CA ILE A 271 17.16 8.79 -8.61
C ILE A 271 18.17 9.91 -8.32
N GLY A 272 17.75 11.18 -8.46
CA GLY A 272 18.64 12.33 -8.28
C GLY A 272 19.37 12.24 -6.93
N LYS A 273 20.60 12.77 -6.84
CA LYS A 273 21.38 12.82 -5.59
C LYS A 273 20.52 13.22 -4.37
N ALA A 274 19.58 14.14 -4.55
CA ALA A 274 18.62 14.57 -3.52
C ALA A 274 17.69 13.46 -3.00
N GLU A 275 17.23 12.53 -3.86
CA GLU A 275 16.41 11.39 -3.42
C GLU A 275 17.26 10.34 -2.72
N LEU A 276 18.51 10.14 -3.15
CA LEU A 276 19.47 9.25 -2.48
C LEU A 276 19.93 9.82 -1.12
N GLU A 277 20.11 11.14 -1.04
CA GLU A 277 20.45 11.87 0.18
C GLU A 277 19.26 11.93 1.14
N ALA A 278 18.03 12.15 0.66
CA ALA A 278 16.82 12.00 1.45
C ALA A 278 16.68 10.57 1.99
N ARG A 279 16.95 9.54 1.17
CA ARG A 279 16.96 8.13 1.59
C ARG A 279 18.02 7.86 2.66
N LYS A 280 19.26 8.34 2.48
CA LYS A 280 20.35 8.18 3.48
C LYS A 280 20.07 8.91 4.79
N ALA A 281 19.49 10.11 4.73
CA ALA A 281 19.09 10.84 5.94
C ALA A 281 17.98 10.11 6.70
N LEU A 282 17.06 9.45 5.97
CA LEU A 282 15.96 8.67 6.54
C LEU A 282 16.37 7.26 7.00
N GLU A 283 17.40 6.65 6.39
CA GLU A 283 17.98 5.37 6.84
C GLU A 283 18.74 5.49 8.18
N GLN A 284 19.16 6.72 8.54
CA GLN A 284 19.77 7.01 9.84
C GLN A 284 18.76 7.32 10.94
N GLU A 285 17.45 7.41 10.63
CA GLU A 285 16.43 7.35 11.68
C GLU A 285 16.41 5.92 12.23
N GLU A 286 16.63 5.73 13.53
CA GLU A 286 16.49 4.41 14.16
C GLU A 286 15.06 3.91 13.98
N VAL A 287 14.89 3.02 12.99
CA VAL A 287 13.65 2.28 12.77
C VAL A 287 13.66 1.11 13.74
N PRO A 288 12.68 1.02 14.68
CA PRO A 288 12.53 -0.16 15.50
C PRO A 288 12.37 -1.41 14.61
N ASP A 289 12.94 -2.53 15.04
CA ASP A 289 12.86 -3.80 14.31
C ASP A 289 11.41 -4.06 13.84
N ASN A 290 11.26 -4.41 12.57
CA ASN A 290 9.98 -4.70 11.92
C ASN A 290 9.14 -5.65 12.81
N PRO A 291 7.98 -5.20 13.35
CA PRO A 291 7.16 -6.01 14.25
C PRO A 291 6.74 -7.36 13.63
N MET A 292 6.51 -7.38 12.32
CA MET A 292 6.18 -8.60 11.60
C MET A 292 7.40 -9.49 11.35
N LEU A 293 8.60 -8.93 11.24
CA LEU A 293 9.84 -9.72 11.23
C LEU A 293 10.14 -10.30 12.61
N ILE A 294 9.87 -9.55 13.69
CA ILE A 294 9.95 -10.06 15.07
C ILE A 294 8.99 -11.23 15.22
N LEU A 295 7.72 -11.07 14.85
CA LEU A 295 6.72 -12.13 14.89
C LEU A 295 7.08 -13.32 14.00
N ALA A 296 7.64 -13.10 12.81
CA ALA A 296 8.11 -14.17 11.94
C ALA A 296 9.29 -14.95 12.55
N ARG A 297 10.22 -14.26 13.20
CA ARG A 297 11.33 -14.88 13.95
C ARG A 297 10.83 -15.67 15.16
N GLU A 298 9.88 -15.11 15.91
CA GLU A 298 9.23 -15.79 17.04
C GLU A 298 8.50 -17.05 16.58
N ALA A 299 7.68 -16.95 15.53
CA ALA A 299 7.01 -18.07 14.89
C ALA A 299 8.00 -19.15 14.43
N TRP A 300 9.13 -18.72 13.84
CA TRP A 300 10.18 -19.63 13.41
C TRP A 300 10.74 -20.44 14.59
N HIS A 301 11.07 -19.78 15.69
CA HIS A 301 11.56 -20.43 16.89
C HIS A 301 10.53 -21.39 17.51
N ILE A 302 9.26 -21.02 17.54
CA ILE A 302 8.16 -21.87 18.04
C ILE A 302 8.08 -23.15 17.21
N VAL A 303 7.99 -23.03 15.88
CA VAL A 303 7.87 -24.19 14.97
C VAL A 303 9.10 -25.09 15.05
N MET A 304 10.31 -24.51 15.03
CA MET A 304 11.53 -25.31 15.05
C MET A 304 11.77 -26.01 16.38
N SER A 305 11.22 -25.47 17.47
CA SER A 305 11.27 -26.02 18.82
C SER A 305 10.03 -26.84 19.21
N TRP A 306 9.05 -27.00 18.32
CA TRP A 306 7.81 -27.73 18.61
C TRP A 306 8.08 -29.21 18.96
N PRO A 307 7.44 -29.79 20.00
CA PRO A 307 6.35 -29.24 20.84
C PRO A 307 6.78 -28.55 22.14
N ILE A 308 8.05 -28.15 22.26
CA ILE A 308 8.66 -27.79 23.54
C ILE A 308 8.42 -26.32 23.93
N LYS A 309 8.21 -25.42 22.97
CA LYS A 309 8.23 -23.97 23.23
C LYS A 309 7.13 -23.19 22.51
N GLY A 310 6.20 -22.64 23.29
CA GLY A 310 5.16 -21.70 22.84
C GLY A 310 4.07 -22.34 21.97
N SER A 311 3.11 -21.52 21.56
CA SER A 311 2.07 -21.89 20.59
C SER A 311 2.01 -20.84 19.49
N LEU A 312 1.68 -21.28 18.28
CA LEU A 312 1.38 -20.34 17.21
C LEU A 312 0.06 -19.62 17.53
N ASN A 313 -0.08 -18.43 16.98
CA ASN A 313 -1.31 -17.63 17.05
C ASN A 313 -1.49 -16.94 15.68
N GLU A 314 -2.64 -16.31 15.48
CA GLU A 314 -2.98 -15.66 14.21
C GLU A 314 -1.95 -14.62 13.74
N LYS A 315 -1.29 -13.92 14.67
CA LYS A 315 -0.26 -12.92 14.34
C LYS A 315 1.00 -13.59 13.79
N HIS A 316 1.37 -14.75 14.34
CA HIS A 316 2.46 -15.57 13.82
C HIS A 316 2.11 -16.11 12.42
N ASP A 317 0.87 -16.56 12.19
CA ASP A 317 0.45 -17.06 10.89
C ASP A 317 0.45 -15.95 9.83
N LEU A 318 -0.03 -14.75 10.17
CA LEU A 318 0.01 -13.60 9.29
C LEU A 318 1.46 -13.18 8.96
N ALA A 319 2.37 -13.27 9.93
CA ALA A 319 3.78 -13.00 9.75
C ALA A 319 4.46 -14.04 8.84
N LEU A 320 4.17 -15.34 9.03
CA LEU A 320 4.67 -16.41 8.16
C LEU A 320 4.11 -16.31 6.74
N GLN A 321 2.82 -16.03 6.60
CA GLN A 321 2.19 -15.78 5.30
C GLN A 321 2.84 -14.57 4.60
N SER A 322 3.20 -13.55 5.36
CA SER A 322 3.96 -12.40 4.85
C SER A 322 5.34 -12.83 4.35
N VAL A 323 6.05 -13.73 5.03
CA VAL A 323 7.31 -14.26 4.51
C VAL A 323 7.10 -15.08 3.23
N GLU A 324 6.09 -15.95 3.18
CA GLU A 324 5.73 -16.77 2.01
C GLU A 324 5.35 -15.93 0.79
N LEU A 325 4.65 -14.82 1.01
CA LEU A 325 4.29 -13.84 -0.03
C LEU A 325 5.48 -12.97 -0.47
N GLY A 326 6.68 -13.17 0.11
CA GLY A 326 7.87 -12.38 -0.18
C GLY A 326 7.78 -10.93 0.33
N ILE A 327 6.84 -10.67 1.24
CA ILE A 327 6.57 -9.37 1.85
C ILE A 327 7.68 -9.01 2.85
N ILE A 328 8.12 -9.99 3.64
CA ILE A 328 9.24 -9.90 4.59
C ILE A 328 10.28 -10.94 4.22
N THR A 329 11.55 -10.55 4.23
CA THR A 329 12.65 -11.47 3.96
C THR A 329 13.19 -11.98 5.28
N MET A 330 13.14 -13.29 5.50
CA MET A 330 13.78 -13.91 6.67
C MET A 330 15.31 -13.85 6.56
N PRO A 331 16.03 -13.76 7.69
CA PRO A 331 17.47 -13.97 7.73
C PRO A 331 17.86 -15.31 7.09
N SER A 332 19.03 -15.36 6.45
CA SER A 332 19.52 -16.55 5.75
C SER A 332 19.70 -17.77 6.65
N ASP A 333 19.90 -17.56 7.95
CA ASP A 333 20.03 -18.57 9.00
C ASP A 333 18.68 -19.07 9.54
N MET A 334 17.55 -18.49 9.11
CA MET A 334 16.19 -18.90 9.48
C MET A 334 15.31 -19.17 8.24
N PRO A 335 15.67 -20.15 7.40
CA PRO A 335 14.90 -20.44 6.19
C PRO A 335 13.53 -21.05 6.51
N LEU A 336 12.51 -20.69 5.71
CA LEU A 336 11.22 -21.41 5.66
C LEU A 336 11.31 -22.53 4.62
N ASP A 337 12.21 -23.47 4.84
CA ASP A 337 12.45 -24.59 3.93
C ASP A 337 11.44 -25.75 4.14
N ALA A 338 11.61 -26.84 3.40
CA ALA A 338 10.73 -28.01 3.49
C ALA A 338 10.68 -28.60 4.92
N THR A 339 11.76 -28.48 5.70
CA THR A 339 11.83 -28.96 7.08
C THR A 339 10.98 -28.10 7.99
N PHE A 340 11.09 -26.79 7.84
CA PHE A 340 10.24 -25.83 8.55
C PHE A 340 8.76 -26.07 8.23
N MET A 341 8.41 -26.19 6.94
CA MET A 341 7.02 -26.35 6.50
C MET A 341 6.38 -27.65 7.01
N ALA A 342 7.14 -28.74 7.08
CA ALA A 342 6.65 -29.99 7.67
C ALA A 342 6.35 -29.86 9.16
N LYS A 343 7.22 -29.18 9.92
CA LYS A 343 7.00 -28.90 11.34
C LYS A 343 5.85 -27.92 11.57
N LEU A 344 5.71 -26.93 10.71
CA LEU A 344 4.62 -25.95 10.77
C LEU A 344 3.26 -26.63 10.60
N ALA A 345 3.14 -27.61 9.70
CA ALA A 345 1.92 -28.39 9.54
C ALA A 345 1.55 -29.11 10.85
N CYS A 346 2.52 -29.78 11.50
CA CYS A 346 2.30 -30.44 12.78
C CYS A 346 1.97 -29.47 13.92
N ALA A 347 2.51 -28.25 13.89
CA ALA A 347 2.26 -27.22 14.91
C ALA A 347 0.91 -26.51 14.74
N ARG A 348 0.25 -26.63 13.57
CA ARG A 348 -1.07 -26.04 13.26
C ARG A 348 -2.25 -26.99 13.45
N GLU A 349 -1.98 -28.29 13.61
CA GLU A 349 -3.02 -29.32 13.83
C GLU A 349 -3.48 -29.43 15.30
N VAL A 350 -2.91 -28.60 16.19
CA VAL A 350 -3.22 -28.49 17.63
C VAL A 350 -3.70 -27.07 17.91
#